data_AF-A0A8J7UIW6-F1
#
_entry.id   AF-A0A8J7UIW6-F1
#
_cell.length_a   1.000
_cell.length_b   1.000
_cell.length_c   1.000
_cell.angle_alpha   90.00
_cell.angle_beta   90.00
_cell.angle_gamma   90.00
#
_symmetry.space_group_name_H-M   'P 1'
#
loop_
_entity.id
_entity.type
_entity.pdbx_description
1 polymer ?
#
loop_
_entity_poly.entity_id
_entity_poly.type
_entity_poly.pdbx_seq_one_letter_code
_entity_poly.pdbx_strand_id
1 'polypeptide(L)'
;MTETFRLADAAVTMEPSGLSVTTFRDGGVVKAWPGDRQEDRARAVSLGYAQDVSQLTWQHLVAMSRDHEASHHLLAHWLGLDRSPTLHGVSRNRYWPHWHREEAAALALQAFALAAGVDLLAILRRTAG
;
A
#
# COMPACT_ATOMS: atom_id res chain seq x y z
N MET A 1 9.77 -15.28 -2.30
CA MET A 1 9.33 -15.53 -3.69
C MET A 1 8.53 -14.32 -4.14
N THR A 2 8.50 -14.02 -5.43
CA THR A 2 7.62 -12.97 -5.96
C THR A 2 6.19 -13.49 -5.97
N GLU A 3 5.23 -12.70 -5.47
CA GLU A 3 3.81 -13.05 -5.44
C GLU A 3 3.00 -11.99 -6.18
N THR A 4 1.99 -12.42 -6.94
CA THR A 4 1.08 -11.50 -7.65
C THR A 4 -0.35 -11.76 -7.20
N PHE A 5 -1.02 -10.72 -6.73
CA PHE A 5 -2.40 -10.73 -6.29
C PHE A 5 -3.27 -9.96 -7.29
N ARG A 6 -4.46 -10.47 -7.62
CA ARG A 6 -5.39 -9.83 -8.55
C ARG A 6 -6.68 -9.49 -7.84
N LEU A 7 -7.02 -8.21 -7.81
CA LEU A 7 -8.24 -7.69 -7.20
C LEU A 7 -8.53 -6.30 -7.77
N ALA A 8 -9.82 -5.95 -7.89
CA ALA A 8 -10.29 -4.66 -8.39
C ALA A 8 -9.51 -4.20 -9.66
N ASP A 9 -9.70 -4.93 -10.78
CA ASP A 9 -9.06 -4.75 -12.11
C ASP A 9 -7.57 -4.35 -12.11
N ALA A 10 -6.86 -4.70 -11.04
CA ALA A 10 -5.45 -4.48 -10.86
C ALA A 10 -4.75 -5.77 -10.47
N ALA A 11 -3.47 -5.86 -10.82
CA ALA A 11 -2.56 -6.87 -10.32
C ALA A 11 -1.45 -6.18 -9.54
N VAL A 12 -1.28 -6.54 -8.28
CA VAL A 12 -0.19 -6.07 -7.42
C VAL A 12 0.81 -7.20 -7.25
N THR A 13 2.03 -6.95 -7.70
CA THR A 13 3.16 -7.88 -7.56
C THR A 13 4.04 -7.42 -6.41
N MET A 14 4.23 -8.28 -5.42
CA MET A 14 5.10 -8.07 -4.27
C MET A 14 6.41 -8.84 -4.49
N GLU A 15 7.53 -8.13 -4.50
CA GLU A 15 8.86 -8.72 -4.58
C GLU A 15 9.34 -9.23 -3.22
N PRO A 16 10.32 -10.16 -3.15
CA PRO A 16 10.93 -10.59 -1.90
C PRO A 16 11.55 -9.46 -1.08
N SER A 17 11.94 -8.36 -1.75
CA SER A 17 12.44 -7.12 -1.16
C SER A 17 11.36 -6.30 -0.45
N GLY A 18 10.07 -6.69 -0.59
CA GLY A 18 8.88 -5.96 -0.12
C GLY A 18 8.48 -4.78 -1.01
N LEU A 19 9.16 -4.60 -2.15
CA LEU A 19 8.78 -3.64 -3.17
C LEU A 19 7.55 -4.14 -3.92
N SER A 20 6.68 -3.22 -4.33
CA SER A 20 5.47 -3.58 -5.06
C SER A 20 5.34 -2.85 -6.40
N VAL A 21 4.72 -3.55 -7.34
CA VAL A 21 4.32 -3.00 -8.63
C VAL A 21 2.85 -3.28 -8.85
N THR A 22 2.06 -2.22 -8.95
CA THR A 22 0.65 -2.27 -9.31
C THR A 22 0.51 -2.07 -10.82
N THR A 23 -0.20 -2.98 -11.48
CA THR A 23 -0.52 -2.91 -12.92
C THR A 23 -2.02 -2.93 -13.12
N PHE A 24 -2.53 -1.99 -13.90
CA PHE A 24 -3.95 -1.88 -14.24
C PHE A 24 -4.23 -2.51 -15.61
N ARG A 25 -5.46 -3.00 -15.81
CA ARG A 25 -5.89 -3.59 -17.10
C ARG A 25 -5.72 -2.67 -18.32
N ASP A 26 -5.79 -1.36 -18.11
CA ASP A 26 -5.61 -0.34 -19.13
C ASP A 26 -4.14 0.03 -19.39
N GLY A 27 -3.20 -0.73 -18.83
CA GLY A 27 -1.76 -0.57 -18.98
C GLY A 27 -1.10 0.41 -18.01
N GLY A 28 -1.86 1.05 -17.11
CA GLY A 28 -1.27 1.91 -16.06
C GLY A 28 -0.36 1.11 -15.12
N VAL A 29 0.76 1.71 -14.71
CA VAL A 29 1.72 1.09 -13.79
C VAL A 29 2.07 2.05 -12.66
N VAL A 30 2.05 1.57 -11.42
CA VAL A 30 2.58 2.26 -10.23
C VAL A 30 3.65 1.39 -9.61
N LYS A 31 4.77 2.00 -9.25
CA LYS A 31 5.85 1.35 -8.51
C LYS A 31 5.92 1.99 -7.13
N ALA A 32 5.72 1.20 -6.08
CA ALA A 32 5.77 1.69 -4.71
C ALA A 32 7.13 1.34 -4.11
N TRP A 33 8.03 2.32 -4.18
CA TRP A 33 9.30 2.24 -3.49
C TRP A 33 9.22 3.04 -2.19
N PRO A 34 9.70 2.47 -1.07
CA PRO A 34 9.79 3.22 0.17
C PRO A 34 10.66 4.46 -0.03
N GLY A 35 10.15 5.62 0.36
CA GLY A 35 10.97 6.80 0.53
C GLY A 35 11.82 6.68 1.81
N ASP A 36 13.00 7.29 1.81
CA ASP A 36 13.88 7.36 2.98
C ASP A 36 14.19 8.82 3.37
N ARG A 37 13.22 9.71 3.19
CA ARG A 37 13.33 11.10 3.64
C ARG A 37 12.83 11.22 5.08
N GLN A 38 13.17 12.34 5.73
CA GLN A 38 12.76 12.60 7.12
C GLN A 38 11.24 12.50 7.30
N GLU A 39 10.45 12.96 6.31
CA GLU A 39 8.99 12.85 6.31
C GLU A 39 8.49 11.39 6.25
N ASP A 40 9.16 10.53 5.47
CA ASP A 40 8.82 9.11 5.35
C ASP A 40 9.12 8.38 6.66
N ARG A 41 10.27 8.69 7.27
CA ARG A 41 10.68 8.15 8.58
C ARG A 41 9.74 8.57 9.70
N ALA A 42 9.38 9.86 9.74
CA ALA A 42 8.42 10.38 10.72
C ALA A 42 7.05 9.72 10.58
N ARG A 43 6.59 9.50 9.33
CA ARG A 43 5.34 8.80 9.04
C ARG A 43 5.36 7.34 9.49
N ALA A 44 6.44 6.62 9.22
CA ALA A 44 6.57 5.23 9.67
C ALA A 44 6.48 5.10 11.19
N VAL A 45 7.12 6.00 11.94
CA VAL A 45 6.99 6.07 13.40
C VAL A 45 5.57 6.40 13.82
N SER A 46 4.93 7.41 13.21
CA SER A 46 3.56 7.81 13.58
C SER A 46 2.52 6.72 13.31
N LEU A 47 2.80 5.83 12.35
CA LEU A 47 1.94 4.69 12.02
C LEU A 47 2.24 3.45 12.88
N GLY A 48 3.32 3.45 13.66
CA GLY A 48 3.68 2.39 14.60
C GLY A 48 4.71 1.37 14.10
N TYR A 49 5.35 1.59 12.94
CA TYR A 49 6.38 0.67 12.43
C TYR A 49 7.69 0.70 13.21
N ALA A 50 7.92 1.75 14.00
CA ALA A 50 9.02 1.86 14.95
C ALA A 50 8.58 2.76 16.12
N GLN A 51 9.20 2.58 17.29
CA GLN A 51 8.92 3.41 18.47
C GLN A 51 9.40 4.86 18.28
N ASP A 52 10.53 5.02 17.60
CA ASP A 52 11.12 6.31 17.27
C ASP A 52 12.01 6.19 16.01
N VAL A 53 12.47 7.33 15.49
CA VAL A 53 13.28 7.40 14.26
C VAL A 53 14.65 6.73 14.41
N SER A 54 15.20 6.63 15.62
CA SER A 54 16.51 6.00 15.86
C SER A 54 16.45 4.47 15.77
N GLN A 55 15.28 3.90 16.03
CA GLN A 55 15.02 2.45 15.89
C GLN A 55 14.51 2.07 14.49
N LEU A 56 14.31 3.06 13.62
CA LEU A 56 13.77 2.83 12.28
C LEU A 56 14.84 2.24 11.36
N THR A 57 14.49 1.13 10.72
CA THR A 57 15.33 0.43 9.74
C THR A 57 14.71 0.53 8.35
N TRP A 58 15.49 0.21 7.32
CA TRP A 58 14.97 0.06 5.96
C TRP A 58 13.80 -0.94 5.88
N GLN A 59 13.85 -2.01 6.68
CA GLN A 59 12.78 -3.02 6.71
C GLN A 59 11.45 -2.45 7.23
N HIS A 60 11.48 -1.48 8.15
CA HIS A 60 10.27 -0.79 8.61
C HIS A 60 9.63 0.05 7.50
N LEU A 61 10.44 0.74 6.69
CA LEU A 61 9.96 1.53 5.55
C LEU A 61 9.39 0.63 4.44
N VAL A 62 10.06 -0.49 4.19
CA VAL A 62 9.57 -1.54 3.28
C VAL A 62 8.23 -2.08 3.74
N ALA A 63 8.10 -2.45 5.02
CA ALA A 63 6.85 -2.95 5.59
C ALA A 63 5.72 -1.91 5.47
N MET A 64 6.00 -0.65 5.80
CA MET A 64 5.05 0.45 5.63
C MET A 64 4.58 0.60 4.19
N SER A 65 5.50 0.62 3.22
CA SER A 65 5.15 0.75 1.80
C SER A 65 4.31 -0.43 1.29
N ARG A 66 4.64 -1.64 1.75
CA ARG A 66 3.93 -2.87 1.37
C ARG A 66 2.49 -2.86 1.89
N ASP A 67 2.32 -2.54 3.17
CA ASP A 67 1.00 -2.52 3.81
C ASP A 67 0.14 -1.37 3.26
N HIS A 68 0.76 -0.26 2.87
CA HIS A 68 0.10 0.88 2.22
C HIS A 68 -0.51 0.48 0.88
N GLU A 69 0.26 -0.20 0.04
CA GLU A 69 -0.24 -0.72 -1.25
C GLU A 69 -1.31 -1.78 -1.06
N ALA A 70 -1.12 -2.73 -0.12
CA ALA A 70 -2.15 -3.71 0.21
C ALA A 70 -3.47 -3.03 0.62
N SER A 71 -3.39 -1.94 1.39
CA SER A 71 -4.56 -1.19 1.85
C SER A 71 -5.36 -0.58 0.70
N HIS A 72 -4.71 0.00 -0.31
CA HIS A 72 -5.41 0.55 -1.49
C HIS A 72 -6.20 -0.53 -2.25
N HIS A 73 -5.58 -1.68 -2.47
CA HIS A 73 -6.21 -2.78 -3.19
C HIS A 73 -7.37 -3.39 -2.38
N LEU A 74 -7.18 -3.61 -1.08
CA LEU A 74 -8.22 -4.11 -0.19
C LEU A 74 -9.41 -3.14 -0.09
N LEU A 75 -9.16 -1.84 0.08
CA LEU A 75 -10.22 -0.84 0.12
C LEU A 75 -11.01 -0.80 -1.18
N ALA A 76 -10.34 -0.80 -2.34
CA ALA A 76 -11.01 -0.85 -3.63
C ALA A 76 -11.91 -2.09 -3.75
N HIS A 77 -11.38 -3.26 -3.39
CA HIS A 77 -12.14 -4.52 -3.41
C HIS A 77 -13.34 -4.50 -2.46
N TRP A 78 -13.17 -4.12 -1.20
CA TRP A 78 -14.24 -4.11 -0.20
C TRP A 78 -15.36 -3.13 -0.52
N LEU A 79 -15.03 -2.02 -1.17
CA LEU A 79 -16.01 -1.01 -1.59
C LEU A 79 -16.65 -1.32 -2.95
N GLY A 80 -16.27 -2.43 -3.60
CA GLY A 80 -16.79 -2.81 -4.92
C GLY A 80 -16.35 -1.86 -6.04
N LEU A 81 -15.21 -1.19 -5.88
CA LEU A 81 -14.64 -0.32 -6.90
C LEU A 81 -13.88 -1.15 -7.93
N ASP A 82 -13.88 -0.68 -9.17
CA ASP A 82 -13.11 -1.31 -10.25
C ASP A 82 -11.61 -1.27 -9.99
N ARG A 83 -11.09 -0.32 -9.21
CA ARG A 83 -9.67 -0.15 -8.84
C ARG A 83 -9.52 0.99 -7.84
N SER A 84 -8.36 1.11 -7.21
CA SER A 84 -7.98 2.31 -6.45
C SER A 84 -7.95 3.55 -7.36
N PRO A 85 -8.82 4.56 -7.15
CA PRO A 85 -8.79 5.80 -7.91
C PRO A 85 -7.48 6.58 -7.73
N THR A 86 -6.88 6.52 -6.54
CA THR A 86 -5.63 7.20 -6.23
C THR A 86 -4.46 6.57 -6.97
N LEU A 87 -4.25 5.25 -6.86
CA LEU A 87 -3.17 4.58 -7.58
C LEU A 87 -3.37 4.68 -9.11
N HIS A 88 -4.61 4.60 -9.59
CA HIS A 88 -4.89 4.83 -11.01
C HIS A 88 -4.53 6.25 -11.45
N GLY A 89 -4.89 7.25 -10.65
CA GLY A 89 -4.53 8.65 -10.88
C GLY A 89 -3.02 8.88 -10.90
N VAL A 90 -2.28 8.25 -9.98
CA VAL A 90 -0.80 8.25 -9.96
C VAL A 90 -0.25 7.67 -11.26
N SER A 91 -0.74 6.51 -11.72
CA SER A 91 -0.26 5.85 -12.95
C SER A 91 -0.43 6.70 -14.22
N ARG A 92 -1.36 7.65 -14.20
CA ARG A 92 -1.70 8.53 -15.34
C ARG A 92 -1.22 9.97 -15.17
N ASN A 93 -0.58 10.29 -14.04
CA ASN A 93 -0.31 11.67 -13.63
C ASN A 93 -1.57 12.57 -13.70
N ARG A 94 -2.73 12.01 -13.30
CA ARG A 94 -4.05 12.64 -13.29
C ARG A 94 -4.77 12.27 -11.99
N TYR A 95 -4.41 12.96 -10.92
CA TYR A 95 -4.94 12.66 -9.58
C TYR A 95 -6.47 12.77 -9.54
N TRP A 96 -7.11 11.74 -8.97
CA TRP A 96 -8.51 11.80 -8.61
C TRP A 96 -8.74 12.95 -7.61
N PRO A 97 -9.74 13.83 -7.76
CA PRO A 97 -9.89 15.02 -6.91
C PRO A 97 -9.98 14.74 -5.40
N HIS A 98 -10.39 13.54 -5.01
CA HIS A 98 -10.51 13.12 -3.62
C HIS A 98 -9.42 12.13 -3.19
N TRP A 99 -8.29 12.07 -3.89
CA TRP A 99 -7.18 11.16 -3.58
C TRP A 99 -6.77 11.17 -2.10
N HIS A 100 -6.74 12.36 -1.49
CA HIS A 100 -6.42 12.54 -0.07
C HIS A 100 -7.35 11.77 0.89
N ARG A 101 -8.59 11.47 0.50
CA ARG A 101 -9.52 10.69 1.31
C ARG A 101 -9.19 9.21 1.28
N GLU A 102 -8.84 8.69 0.11
CA GLU A 102 -8.42 7.30 -0.02
C GLU A 102 -7.06 7.08 0.64
N GLU A 103 -6.11 8.00 0.47
CA GLU A 103 -4.84 7.99 1.21
C GLU A 103 -5.07 7.97 2.72
N ALA A 104 -5.94 8.85 3.24
CA ALA A 104 -6.26 8.85 4.67
C ALA A 104 -6.89 7.53 5.13
N ALA A 105 -7.77 6.92 4.32
CA ALA A 105 -8.36 5.63 4.63
C ALA A 105 -7.33 4.49 4.60
N ALA A 106 -6.42 4.48 3.62
CA ALA A 106 -5.35 3.50 3.51
C ALA A 106 -4.37 3.60 4.69
N LEU A 107 -3.96 4.83 5.05
CA LEU A 107 -3.12 5.11 6.22
C LEU A 107 -3.79 4.69 7.53
N ALA A 108 -5.09 4.96 7.69
CA ALA A 108 -5.84 4.55 8.87
C ALA A 108 -5.99 3.03 8.97
N LEU A 109 -6.29 2.37 7.85
CA LEU A 109 -6.41 0.91 7.78
C LEU A 109 -5.09 0.24 8.16
N GLN A 110 -3.96 0.64 7.58
CA GLN A 110 -2.67 0.02 7.90
C GLN A 110 -2.24 0.28 9.35
N ALA A 111 -2.45 1.49 9.87
CA ALA A 111 -2.11 1.80 11.26
C ALA A 111 -2.93 0.95 12.23
N PHE A 112 -4.23 0.83 11.96
CA PHE A 112 -5.11 -0.01 12.77
C PHE A 112 -4.75 -1.49 12.67
N ALA A 113 -4.51 -2.00 11.46
CA ALA A 113 -4.10 -3.39 11.24
C ALA A 113 -2.80 -3.71 11.99
N LEU A 114 -1.80 -2.83 11.89
CA LEU A 114 -0.53 -2.98 12.61
C LEU A 114 -0.75 -3.02 14.13
N ALA A 115 -1.52 -2.08 14.68
CA ALA A 115 -1.84 -2.03 16.10
C ALA A 115 -2.63 -3.26 16.58
N ALA A 116 -3.47 -3.83 15.73
CA ALA A 116 -4.25 -5.03 16.01
C ALA A 116 -3.47 -6.34 15.77
N GLY A 117 -2.21 -6.28 15.32
CA GLY A 117 -1.42 -7.46 14.97
C GLY A 117 -1.92 -8.20 13.74
N VAL A 118 -2.61 -7.51 12.84
CA VAL A 118 -3.20 -8.06 11.61
C VAL A 118 -2.25 -7.90 10.44
N ASP A 119 -1.91 -9.01 9.79
CA ASP A 119 -1.11 -9.04 8.56
C ASP A 119 -1.99 -8.72 7.33
N LEU A 120 -1.90 -7.48 6.83
CA LEU A 120 -2.62 -7.05 5.64
C LEU A 120 -2.22 -7.82 4.37
N LEU A 121 -0.97 -8.28 4.25
CA LEU A 121 -0.56 -9.10 3.12
C LEU A 121 -1.22 -10.49 3.16
N ALA A 122 -1.38 -11.07 4.35
CA ALA A 122 -2.13 -12.31 4.50
C ALA A 122 -3.61 -12.14 4.15
N ILE A 123 -4.22 -10.99 4.51
CA ILE A 123 -5.58 -10.66 4.08
C ILE A 123 -5.64 -10.52 2.55
N LEU A 124 -4.72 -9.75 1.96
CA LEU A 124 -4.63 -9.57 0.51
C LEU A 124 -4.53 -10.91 -0.22
N ARG A 125 -3.65 -11.81 0.26
CA ARG A 125 -3.48 -13.16 -0.28
C ARG A 125 -4.79 -13.97 -0.23
N ARG A 126 -5.50 -13.92 0.90
CA ARG A 126 -6.79 -14.62 1.06
C ARG A 126 -7.90 -14.02 0.20
N THR A 127 -7.89 -12.71 -0.03
CA THR A 127 -8.91 -12.02 -0.81
C THR A 127 -8.72 -12.18 -2.33
N ALA A 128 -7.47 -12.33 -2.78
CA ALA A 128 -7.13 -12.47 -4.20
C ALA A 128 -7.11 -13.93 -4.70
N GLY A 129 -7.17 -14.91 -3.79
CA GLY A 129 -7.25 -16.35 -4.10
C GLY A 129 -8.69 -16.85 -4.05
#